data_AF-A0A3R7FXG4-F1
#
_entry.id   AF-A0A3R7FXG4-F1
#
_cell.length_a   1.000
_cell.length_b   1.000
_cell.length_c   1.000
_cell.angle_alpha   90.00
_cell.angle_beta   90.00
_cell.angle_gamma   90.00
#
_symmetry.space_group_name_H-M   'P 1'
#
loop_
_entity.id
_entity.type
_entity.pdbx_description
1 polymer ?
#
loop_
_entity_poly.entity_id
_entity_poly.type
_entity_poly.pdbx_seq_one_letter_code
_entity_poly.pdbx_strand_id
1 'polypeptide(L)'
;MLHVGDNTEIACIGEEAEGGATGGSLVLTDLNGRTDLITIDSGAHKIKPPAGGTTYTKYGSTSVECKYQPNTSQLPNLLKTLTVRILPQPLNGTLDGENSGNPEVAAGSTKEFQCNLVPLDAAESLNGTWKAVVDPAGAATVTELLNGNSVTIGPPNAQGYQKQLSSFKVSCTFSTPEGTLIHKFERTVTVTESTDSGK
;
A
#
# COMPACT_ATOMS: atom_id res chain seq x y z
N MET A 1 5.08 9.67 -2.08
CA MET A 1 3.91 8.94 -2.62
C MET A 1 3.18 9.87 -3.56
N LEU A 2 2.59 9.34 -4.62
CA LEU A 2 1.82 10.05 -5.64
C LEU A 2 0.39 9.49 -5.67
N HIS A 3 -0.54 10.16 -6.32
CA HIS A 3 -1.91 9.69 -6.52
C HIS A 3 -2.27 9.65 -8.00
N VAL A 4 -3.22 8.80 -8.35
CA VAL A 4 -3.89 8.88 -9.65
C VAL A 4 -4.48 10.28 -9.81
N GLY A 5 -4.15 10.95 -10.92
CA GLY A 5 -4.47 12.34 -11.20
C GLY A 5 -3.34 13.33 -10.93
N ASP A 6 -2.31 12.96 -10.17
CA ASP A 6 -1.15 13.83 -9.93
C ASP A 6 -0.32 14.02 -11.22
N ASN A 7 0.36 15.14 -11.32
CA ASN A 7 1.32 15.46 -12.39
C ASN A 7 2.74 15.73 -11.86
N THR A 8 2.97 15.47 -10.57
CA THR A 8 4.24 15.72 -9.89
C THR A 8 5.38 14.95 -10.54
N GLU A 9 6.45 15.67 -10.91
CA GLU A 9 7.68 15.06 -11.41
C GLU A 9 8.66 14.83 -10.25
N ILE A 10 9.40 13.71 -10.28
CA ILE A 10 10.46 13.43 -9.31
C ILE A 10 11.80 13.53 -10.03
N ALA A 11 12.63 14.49 -9.64
CA ALA A 11 13.97 14.65 -10.21
C ALA A 11 15.00 13.83 -9.42
N CYS A 12 15.93 13.20 -10.13
CA CYS A 12 17.18 12.79 -9.51
C CYS A 12 18.21 13.90 -9.70
N ILE A 13 18.79 14.33 -8.58
CA ILE A 13 19.79 15.38 -8.53
C ILE A 13 21.04 14.87 -7.82
N GLY A 14 22.20 15.31 -8.27
CA GLY A 14 23.43 15.17 -7.51
C GLY A 14 23.52 16.30 -6.50
N GLU A 15 23.83 15.99 -5.24
CA GLU A 15 24.30 17.03 -4.32
C GLU A 15 25.75 17.35 -4.68
N GLU A 16 26.04 18.61 -5.00
CA GLU A 16 27.43 19.04 -5.21
C GLU A 16 28.19 18.85 -3.89
N ALA A 17 29.27 18.06 -3.91
CA ALA A 17 30.19 18.02 -2.78
C ALA A 17 30.84 19.41 -2.59
N GLU A 18 31.00 19.85 -1.34
CA GLU A 18 31.86 21.00 -1.01
C GLU A 18 33.24 20.79 -1.67
N GLY A 19 33.53 21.57 -2.71
CA GLY A 19 34.75 21.41 -3.51
C GLY A 19 34.55 21.34 -5.03
N GLY A 20 33.32 21.36 -5.54
CA GLY A 20 33.06 21.63 -6.96
C GLY A 20 33.62 20.59 -7.93
N ALA A 21 33.56 19.30 -7.57
CA ALA A 21 33.91 18.22 -8.49
C ALA A 21 32.90 18.15 -9.66
N THR A 22 33.16 18.93 -10.70
CA THR A 22 32.42 18.88 -11.97
C THR A 22 32.90 17.69 -12.79
N GLY A 23 32.07 16.66 -12.96
CA GLY A 23 32.36 15.56 -13.88
C GLY A 23 31.70 14.23 -13.52
N GLY A 24 30.58 13.95 -14.18
CA GLY A 24 29.88 12.68 -14.12
C GLY A 24 28.54 12.77 -14.84
N SER A 25 27.81 11.65 -14.91
CA SER A 25 26.46 11.59 -15.49
C SER A 25 25.49 10.92 -14.52
N LEU A 26 24.26 11.43 -14.49
CA LEU A 26 23.15 10.79 -13.80
C LEU A 26 22.43 9.88 -14.79
N VAL A 27 22.15 8.66 -14.36
CA VAL A 27 21.38 7.68 -15.11
C VAL A 27 20.20 7.25 -14.26
N LEU A 28 19.00 7.40 -14.82
CA LEU A 28 17.77 6.89 -14.24
C LEU A 28 17.32 5.65 -14.99
N THR A 29 17.00 4.60 -14.25
CA THR A 29 16.55 3.32 -14.79
C THR A 29 15.31 2.85 -14.03
N ASP A 30 14.21 2.60 -14.74
CA ASP A 30 13.07 1.88 -14.17
C ASP A 30 13.42 0.38 -14.10
N LEU A 31 13.65 -0.13 -12.89
CA LEU A 31 14.10 -1.50 -12.67
C LEU A 31 13.04 -2.55 -12.99
N ASN A 32 11.76 -2.15 -13.02
CA ASN A 32 10.65 -3.07 -13.29
C ASN A 32 10.00 -2.84 -14.67
N GLY A 33 10.47 -1.86 -15.44
CA GLY A 33 9.97 -1.57 -16.80
C GLY A 33 8.48 -1.22 -16.86
N ARG A 34 7.94 -0.64 -15.79
CA ARG A 34 6.53 -0.23 -15.63
C ARG A 34 6.24 1.07 -16.37
N THR A 35 6.42 1.03 -17.69
CA THR A 35 6.09 2.15 -18.61
C THR A 35 4.62 2.53 -18.60
N ASP A 36 3.75 1.66 -18.09
CA ASP A 36 2.34 1.93 -17.83
C ASP A 36 2.10 2.82 -16.59
N LEU A 37 3.07 2.91 -15.67
CA LEU A 37 3.00 3.72 -14.45
C LEU A 37 3.81 5.02 -14.55
N ILE A 38 5.00 4.96 -15.14
CA ILE A 38 5.92 6.09 -15.19
C ILE A 38 6.60 6.19 -16.55
N THR A 39 7.26 7.30 -16.80
CA THR A 39 8.25 7.43 -17.87
C THR A 39 9.49 8.13 -17.33
N ILE A 40 10.66 7.70 -17.82
CA ILE A 40 11.94 8.33 -17.50
C ILE A 40 12.26 9.35 -18.58
N ASP A 41 12.35 10.62 -18.20
CA ASP A 41 12.99 11.66 -19.00
C ASP A 41 14.49 11.63 -18.72
N SER A 42 15.23 10.94 -19.59
CA SER A 42 16.68 10.79 -19.46
C SER A 42 17.43 12.12 -19.62
N GLY A 43 16.87 13.10 -20.34
CA GLY A 43 17.53 14.40 -20.57
C GLY A 43 17.41 15.34 -19.38
N ALA A 44 16.26 15.33 -18.70
CA ALA A 44 16.04 16.12 -17.49
C ALA A 44 16.34 15.36 -16.19
N HIS A 45 16.67 14.06 -16.27
CA HIS A 45 16.79 13.14 -15.14
C HIS A 45 15.55 13.15 -14.24
N LYS A 46 14.38 12.97 -14.85
CA LYS A 46 13.09 13.00 -14.14
C LYS A 46 12.26 11.74 -14.36
N ILE A 47 11.54 11.36 -13.31
CA ILE A 47 10.41 10.43 -13.35
C ILE A 47 9.16 11.26 -13.57
N LYS A 48 8.39 10.91 -14.61
CA LYS A 48 7.18 11.62 -15.04
C LYS A 48 5.99 10.67 -15.10
N PRO A 49 4.77 11.21 -15.26
CA PRO A 49 3.64 10.43 -15.75
C PRO A 49 3.97 9.60 -17.01
N PRO A 50 3.19 8.53 -17.29
CA PRO A 50 3.36 7.70 -18.48
C PRO A 50 3.37 8.52 -19.77
N ALA A 51 4.12 8.05 -20.77
CA ALA A 51 4.29 8.70 -22.05
C ALA A 51 2.94 9.07 -22.71
N GLY A 52 2.84 10.30 -23.20
CA GLY A 52 1.62 10.83 -23.81
C GLY A 52 0.55 11.30 -22.80
N GLY A 53 0.77 11.13 -21.50
CA GLY A 53 -0.09 11.64 -20.43
C GLY A 53 0.50 12.87 -19.73
N THR A 54 -0.38 13.70 -19.17
CA THR A 54 0.00 14.82 -18.29
C THR A 54 -0.12 14.48 -16.80
N THR A 55 -0.71 13.32 -16.47
CA THR A 55 -0.99 12.87 -15.10
C THR A 55 -0.82 11.36 -14.97
N TYR A 56 -0.59 10.88 -13.75
CA TYR A 56 -0.61 9.45 -13.45
C TYR A 56 -2.03 8.90 -13.57
N THR A 57 -2.25 7.90 -14.44
CA THR A 57 -3.59 7.35 -14.72
C THR A 57 -3.83 5.98 -14.09
N LYS A 58 -2.78 5.31 -13.62
CA LYS A 58 -2.82 4.00 -13.00
C LYS A 58 -2.15 4.04 -11.63
N TYR A 59 -2.71 3.28 -10.69
CA TYR A 59 -2.06 3.03 -9.41
C TYR A 59 -1.13 1.83 -9.48
N GLY A 60 -0.20 1.76 -8.54
CA GLY A 60 0.75 0.68 -8.40
C GLY A 60 2.10 1.17 -7.89
N SER A 61 3.10 0.32 -8.02
CA SER A 61 4.46 0.65 -7.59
C SER A 61 5.51 0.16 -8.59
N THR A 62 6.63 0.88 -8.63
CA THR A 62 7.84 0.49 -9.37
C THR A 62 9.09 0.98 -8.65
N SER A 63 10.23 0.32 -8.85
CA SER A 63 11.52 0.75 -8.33
C SER A 63 12.30 1.48 -9.42
N VAL A 64 12.74 2.69 -9.13
CA VAL A 64 13.61 3.48 -10.02
C VAL A 64 14.98 3.60 -9.37
N GLU A 65 16.00 3.20 -10.11
CA GLU A 65 17.39 3.40 -9.77
C GLU A 65 17.84 4.76 -10.28
N CYS A 66 18.43 5.57 -9.42
CA CYS A 66 19.26 6.68 -9.81
C CYS A 66 20.73 6.36 -9.52
N LYS A 67 21.54 6.39 -10.56
CA LYS A 67 22.96 6.10 -10.52
C LYS A 67 23.75 7.32 -10.96
N TYR A 68 24.69 7.75 -10.12
CA TYR A 68 25.73 8.69 -10.51
C TYR A 68 26.96 7.92 -11.01
N GLN A 69 27.39 8.24 -12.22
CA GLN A 69 28.57 7.68 -12.87
C GLN A 69 29.63 8.77 -13.01
N PRO A 70 30.69 8.77 -12.19
CA PRO A 70 31.73 9.77 -12.28
C PRO A 70 32.55 9.60 -13.57
N ASN A 71 33.04 10.70 -14.12
CA ASN A 71 33.92 10.66 -15.30
C ASN A 71 35.30 10.05 -14.99
N THR A 72 35.69 10.06 -13.72
CA THR A 72 36.95 9.48 -13.24
C THR A 72 36.68 8.16 -12.54
N SER A 73 37.35 7.09 -12.98
CA SER A 73 37.23 5.76 -12.38
C SER A 73 37.72 5.65 -10.93
N GLN A 74 38.27 6.74 -10.39
CA GLN A 74 38.74 6.84 -9.00
C GLN A 74 37.62 7.20 -8.02
N LEU A 75 36.49 7.72 -8.50
CA LEU A 75 35.33 7.99 -7.66
C LEU A 75 34.37 6.79 -7.71
N PRO A 76 33.74 6.42 -6.58
CA PRO A 76 32.76 5.35 -6.56
C PRO A 76 31.49 5.77 -7.31
N ASN A 77 30.84 4.81 -7.97
CA ASN A 77 29.47 5.00 -8.41
C ASN A 77 28.58 5.19 -7.18
N LEU A 78 27.72 6.21 -7.20
CA LEU A 78 26.68 6.36 -6.19
C LEU A 78 25.38 5.79 -6.73
N LEU A 79 24.72 4.97 -5.93
CA LEU A 79 23.50 4.28 -6.29
C LEU A 79 22.42 4.56 -5.26
N LYS A 80 21.26 5.02 -5.73
CA LYS A 80 20.08 5.16 -4.89
C LYS A 80 18.88 4.57 -5.59
N THR A 81 18.19 3.66 -4.92
CA THR A 81 16.90 3.13 -5.38
C THR A 81 15.77 3.88 -4.67
N LEU A 82 14.77 4.29 -5.45
CA LEU A 82 13.53 4.91 -5.00
C LEU A 82 12.36 4.02 -5.41
N THR A 83 11.52 3.63 -4.46
CA THR A 83 10.24 3.01 -4.78
C THR A 83 9.19 4.10 -5.02
N VAL A 84 8.75 4.24 -6.26
CA VAL A 84 7.65 5.11 -6.64
C VAL A 84 6.34 4.37 -6.39
N ARG A 85 5.43 4.97 -5.63
CA ARG A 85 4.09 4.44 -5.35
C ARG A 85 3.05 5.46 -5.76
N ILE A 86 2.14 5.06 -6.64
CA ILE A 86 1.00 5.84 -7.12
C ILE A 86 -0.26 5.21 -6.52
N LEU A 87 -0.94 5.94 -5.65
CA LEU A 87 -2.09 5.49 -4.90
C LEU A 87 -3.38 5.70 -5.72
N PRO A 88 -4.38 4.82 -5.61
CA PRO A 88 -5.73 5.10 -6.09
C PRO A 88 -6.29 6.39 -5.48
N GLN A 89 -7.19 7.05 -6.20
CA GLN A 89 -7.92 8.21 -5.71
C GLN A 89 -9.41 8.08 -6.07
N PRO A 90 -10.32 7.95 -5.09
CA PRO A 90 -10.06 7.89 -3.64
C PRO A 90 -9.41 6.56 -3.22
N LEU A 91 -8.65 6.59 -2.12
CA LEU A 91 -8.14 5.40 -1.46
C LEU A 91 -9.00 5.07 -0.23
N ASN A 92 -9.73 3.96 -0.29
CA ASN A 92 -10.57 3.49 0.80
C ASN A 92 -10.16 2.09 1.27
N GLY A 93 -10.58 1.75 2.48
CA GLY A 93 -10.43 0.42 3.05
C GLY A 93 -11.74 -0.35 3.15
N THR A 94 -11.64 -1.68 3.11
CA THR A 94 -12.75 -2.63 3.24
C THR A 94 -12.37 -3.76 4.21
N LEU A 95 -13.38 -4.34 4.86
CA LEU A 95 -13.27 -5.59 5.64
C LEU A 95 -13.90 -6.79 4.94
N ASP A 96 -14.85 -6.57 4.03
CA ASP A 96 -15.66 -7.61 3.40
C ASP A 96 -15.31 -7.84 1.93
N GLY A 97 -14.40 -7.03 1.37
CA GLY A 97 -13.99 -7.10 -0.03
C GLY A 97 -15.00 -6.50 -1.00
N GLU A 98 -16.14 -5.99 -0.52
CA GLU A 98 -17.23 -5.53 -1.39
C GLU A 98 -17.38 -4.01 -1.31
N ASN A 99 -17.32 -3.46 -0.09
CA ASN A 99 -17.60 -2.06 0.14
C ASN A 99 -16.73 -1.50 1.27
N SER A 100 -16.73 -0.17 1.39
CA SER A 100 -16.00 0.55 2.45
C SER A 100 -16.84 0.80 3.70
N GLY A 101 -17.97 0.10 3.87
CA GLY A 101 -18.89 0.26 4.99
C GLY A 101 -18.53 -0.58 6.21
N ASN A 102 -19.37 -0.45 7.23
CA ASN A 102 -19.33 -1.27 8.44
C ASN A 102 -20.05 -2.60 8.16
N PRO A 103 -19.37 -3.75 8.26
CA PRO A 103 -20.01 -5.03 7.97
C PRO A 103 -20.86 -5.53 9.14
N GLU A 104 -21.78 -6.43 8.82
CA GLU A 104 -22.56 -7.19 9.80
C GLU A 104 -22.21 -8.67 9.73
N VAL A 105 -22.34 -9.35 10.86
CA VAL A 105 -22.15 -10.81 10.95
C VAL A 105 -23.13 -11.41 11.95
N ALA A 106 -23.73 -12.55 11.61
CA ALA A 106 -24.62 -13.25 12.50
C ALA A 106 -23.85 -13.90 13.67
N ALA A 107 -24.44 -13.88 14.86
CA ALA A 107 -23.93 -14.65 16.00
C ALA A 107 -23.79 -16.14 15.64
N GLY A 108 -22.68 -16.76 16.04
CA GLY A 108 -22.35 -18.15 15.68
C GLY A 108 -21.69 -18.32 14.30
N SER A 109 -21.65 -17.28 13.48
CA SER A 109 -20.93 -17.34 12.19
C SER A 109 -19.43 -17.49 12.38
N THR A 110 -18.80 -18.24 11.47
CA THR A 110 -17.35 -18.38 11.34
C THR A 110 -16.78 -17.57 10.17
N LYS A 111 -17.55 -16.62 9.61
CA LYS A 111 -17.10 -15.74 8.53
C LYS A 111 -15.82 -15.03 8.94
N GLU A 112 -14.84 -14.95 8.05
CA GLU A 112 -13.66 -14.13 8.26
C GLU A 112 -13.78 -12.81 7.50
N PHE A 113 -13.24 -11.76 8.08
CA PHE A 113 -13.02 -10.48 7.42
C PHE A 113 -11.54 -10.33 7.07
N GLN A 114 -11.24 -9.41 6.16
CA GLN A 114 -9.88 -9.15 5.72
C GLN A 114 -9.67 -7.65 5.56
N CYS A 115 -8.63 -7.10 6.17
CA CYS A 115 -8.24 -5.73 5.84
C CYS A 115 -7.76 -5.68 4.38
N ASN A 116 -8.44 -4.90 3.55
CA ASN A 116 -8.01 -4.67 2.17
C ASN A 116 -8.30 -3.22 1.75
N LEU A 117 -7.79 -2.83 0.58
CA LEU A 117 -8.09 -1.58 -0.09
C LEU A 117 -9.23 -1.74 -1.09
N VAL A 118 -9.86 -0.62 -1.44
CA VAL A 118 -10.73 -0.52 -2.62
C VAL A 118 -10.01 0.40 -3.61
N PRO A 119 -9.66 -0.08 -4.82
CA PRO A 119 -9.95 -1.42 -5.37
C PRO A 119 -9.08 -2.54 -4.76
N LEU A 120 -9.55 -3.80 -4.83
CA LEU A 120 -8.98 -4.95 -4.11
C LEU A 120 -7.57 -5.36 -4.54
N ASP A 121 -7.20 -5.05 -5.78
CA ASP A 121 -5.87 -5.29 -6.35
C ASP A 121 -4.87 -4.18 -5.96
N ALA A 122 -5.33 -3.09 -5.35
CA ALA A 122 -4.46 -1.97 -5.00
C ALA A 122 -3.42 -2.35 -3.94
N ALA A 123 -3.78 -3.14 -2.93
CA ALA A 123 -2.85 -3.52 -1.86
C ALA A 123 -1.65 -4.31 -2.41
N GLU A 124 -1.91 -5.28 -3.30
CA GLU A 124 -0.87 -6.05 -3.98
C GLU A 124 -0.04 -5.15 -4.91
N SER A 125 -0.70 -4.35 -5.75
CA SER A 125 -0.04 -3.43 -6.68
C SER A 125 0.84 -2.39 -6.00
N LEU A 126 0.46 -1.99 -4.78
CA LEU A 126 1.20 -1.06 -3.94
C LEU A 126 2.28 -1.72 -3.09
N ASN A 127 2.48 -3.05 -3.16
CA ASN A 127 3.53 -3.79 -2.46
C ASN A 127 3.75 -3.30 -1.01
N GLY A 128 2.68 -3.37 -0.21
CA GLY A 128 2.66 -2.96 1.19
C GLY A 128 2.24 -4.11 2.11
N THR A 129 2.28 -3.84 3.41
CA THR A 129 1.99 -4.78 4.48
C THR A 129 0.83 -4.28 5.34
N TRP A 130 0.07 -5.23 5.88
CA TRP A 130 -1.09 -5.00 6.73
C TRP A 130 -0.82 -5.31 8.19
N LYS A 131 -1.46 -4.53 9.06
CA LYS A 131 -1.66 -4.84 10.47
C LYS A 131 -3.10 -4.54 10.86
N ALA A 132 -3.64 -5.32 11.78
CA ALA A 132 -4.97 -5.09 12.32
C ALA A 132 -4.95 -5.11 13.85
N VAL A 133 -5.81 -4.29 14.46
CA VAL A 133 -6.08 -4.29 15.89
C VAL A 133 -7.58 -4.35 16.10
N VAL A 134 -8.01 -5.15 17.06
CA VAL A 134 -9.42 -5.33 17.43
C VAL A 134 -9.68 -4.75 18.82
N ASP A 135 -10.79 -4.03 18.95
CA ASP A 135 -11.27 -3.43 20.20
C ASP A 135 -12.75 -3.79 20.45
N PRO A 136 -13.11 -4.40 21.61
CA PRO A 136 -12.21 -4.80 22.70
C PRO A 136 -11.33 -5.99 22.33
N ALA A 137 -10.16 -6.08 22.98
CA ALA A 137 -9.26 -7.21 22.81
C ALA A 137 -9.99 -8.53 23.16
N GLY A 138 -9.84 -9.54 22.31
CA GLY A 138 -10.53 -10.82 22.44
C GLY A 138 -11.92 -10.88 21.81
N ALA A 139 -12.43 -9.79 21.21
CA ALA A 139 -13.68 -9.83 20.45
C ALA A 139 -13.56 -10.61 19.13
N ALA A 140 -12.37 -10.65 18.56
CA ALA A 140 -12.03 -11.38 17.33
C ALA A 140 -10.55 -11.78 17.35
N THR A 141 -10.21 -12.77 16.55
CA THR A 141 -8.84 -13.25 16.36
C THR A 141 -8.23 -12.56 15.14
N VAL A 142 -7.04 -11.98 15.30
CA VAL A 142 -6.27 -11.40 14.21
C VAL A 142 -5.20 -12.39 13.77
N THR A 143 -5.18 -12.76 12.49
CA THR A 143 -4.16 -13.64 11.92
C THR A 143 -3.43 -12.91 10.80
N GLU A 144 -2.15 -12.64 11.01
CA GLU A 144 -1.26 -12.05 10.00
C GLU A 144 -0.62 -13.17 9.16
N LEU A 145 -0.63 -13.03 7.84
CA LEU A 145 0.12 -13.94 6.97
C LEU A 145 1.62 -13.67 7.08
N LEU A 146 2.45 -14.70 6.93
CA LEU A 146 3.92 -14.63 7.09
C LEU A 146 4.61 -13.57 6.22
N ASN A 147 4.02 -13.23 5.08
CA ASN A 147 4.55 -12.19 4.17
C ASN A 147 4.04 -10.78 4.50
N GLY A 148 3.18 -10.62 5.50
CA GLY A 148 2.59 -9.34 5.90
C GLY A 148 1.60 -8.75 4.90
N ASN A 149 1.35 -9.40 3.75
CA ASN A 149 0.54 -8.81 2.66
C ASN A 149 -0.96 -8.94 2.88
N SER A 150 -1.38 -9.60 3.96
CA SER A 150 -2.79 -9.71 4.31
C SER A 150 -2.94 -10.06 5.79
N VAL A 151 -4.05 -9.60 6.36
CA VAL A 151 -4.46 -9.89 7.73
C VAL A 151 -5.93 -10.26 7.73
N THR A 152 -6.26 -11.38 8.36
CA THR A 152 -7.63 -11.86 8.52
C THR A 152 -8.11 -11.63 9.94
N ILE A 153 -9.41 -11.37 10.07
CA ILE A 153 -10.11 -11.13 11.32
C ILE A 153 -11.21 -12.17 11.41
N GLY A 154 -10.93 -13.22 12.18
CA GLY A 154 -11.84 -14.34 12.41
C GLY A 154 -12.55 -14.25 13.75
N PRO A 155 -13.49 -15.16 14.04
CA PRO A 155 -14.13 -15.24 15.34
C PRO A 155 -13.11 -15.51 16.46
N PRO A 156 -13.45 -15.19 17.72
CA PRO A 156 -12.56 -15.37 18.86
C PRO A 156 -12.35 -16.85 19.23
N ASN A 157 -13.24 -17.75 18.76
CA ASN A 157 -13.18 -19.19 19.00
C ASN A 157 -13.95 -19.96 17.93
N ALA A 158 -13.89 -21.29 17.98
CA ALA A 158 -14.54 -22.18 17.01
C ALA A 158 -16.08 -22.10 17.03
N GLN A 159 -16.68 -21.56 18.09
CA GLN A 159 -18.13 -21.35 18.19
C GLN A 159 -18.61 -20.11 17.42
N GLY A 160 -17.70 -19.33 16.81
CA GLY A 160 -18.06 -18.17 16.02
C GLY A 160 -18.20 -16.88 16.83
N TYR A 161 -18.78 -15.84 16.20
CA TYR A 161 -18.97 -14.54 16.84
C TYR A 161 -20.00 -14.58 17.97
N GLN A 162 -19.68 -13.92 19.08
CA GLN A 162 -20.51 -13.92 20.28
C GLN A 162 -21.47 -12.74 20.27
N LYS A 163 -22.78 -13.02 20.41
CA LYS A 163 -23.83 -11.99 20.48
C LYS A 163 -23.62 -10.97 21.60
N GLN A 164 -22.99 -11.39 22.70
CA GLN A 164 -22.77 -10.55 23.89
C GLN A 164 -21.98 -9.27 23.61
N LEU A 165 -21.09 -9.27 22.62
CA LEU A 165 -20.30 -8.10 22.29
C LEU A 165 -21.10 -7.04 21.53
N SER A 166 -22.22 -7.40 20.88
CA SER A 166 -23.08 -6.57 19.99
C SER A 166 -22.36 -5.90 18.81
N SER A 167 -21.14 -5.44 18.98
CA SER A 167 -20.23 -4.95 17.96
C SER A 167 -18.78 -4.94 18.45
N PHE A 168 -17.83 -4.88 17.53
CA PHE A 168 -16.42 -4.63 17.83
C PHE A 168 -15.80 -3.77 16.73
N LYS A 169 -14.74 -3.02 17.07
CA LYS A 169 -14.01 -2.19 16.11
C LYS A 169 -12.77 -2.93 15.61
N VAL A 170 -12.51 -2.80 14.32
CA VAL A 170 -11.26 -3.23 13.67
C VAL A 170 -10.57 -2.00 13.11
N SER A 171 -9.32 -1.79 13.52
CA SER A 171 -8.43 -0.76 12.96
C SER A 171 -7.39 -1.43 12.07
N CYS A 172 -7.46 -1.16 10.77
CA CYS A 172 -6.55 -1.68 9.76
C CYS A 172 -5.51 -0.63 9.37
N THR A 173 -4.25 -1.02 9.30
CA THR A 173 -3.11 -0.17 8.91
C THR A 173 -2.37 -0.81 7.75
N PHE A 174 -2.25 -0.08 6.63
CA PHE A 174 -1.48 -0.47 5.46
C PHE A 174 -0.23 0.42 5.36
N SER A 175 0.95 -0.21 5.30
CA SER A 175 2.24 0.47 5.31
C SER A 175 3.19 -0.08 4.26
N THR A 176 4.23 0.67 3.91
CA THR A 176 5.33 0.14 3.12
C THR A 176 6.07 -0.96 3.89
N PRO A 177 6.85 -1.84 3.22
CA PRO A 177 7.68 -2.83 3.90
C PRO A 177 8.65 -2.22 4.92
N GLU A 178 9.07 -0.97 4.71
CA GLU A 178 9.93 -0.19 5.61
C GLU A 178 9.18 0.47 6.77
N GLY A 179 7.85 0.33 6.83
CA GLY A 179 7.00 0.83 7.92
C GLY A 179 6.40 2.22 7.72
N THR A 180 6.53 2.84 6.54
CA THR A 180 5.88 4.13 6.27
C THR A 180 4.38 3.93 6.06
N LEU A 181 3.54 4.66 6.79
CA LEU A 181 2.08 4.58 6.66
C LEU A 181 1.62 4.97 5.24
N ILE A 182 0.85 4.10 4.59
CA ILE A 182 0.18 4.38 3.31
C ILE A 182 -1.28 4.76 3.57
N HIS A 183 -2.00 3.94 4.35
CA HIS A 183 -3.41 4.16 4.64
C HIS A 183 -3.81 3.55 5.99
N LYS A 184 -4.78 4.17 6.66
CA LYS A 184 -5.39 3.64 7.88
C LYS A 184 -6.89 3.83 7.81
N PHE A 185 -7.65 2.82 8.21
CA PHE A 185 -9.09 2.92 8.34
C PHE A 185 -9.61 2.12 9.53
N GLU A 186 -10.78 2.50 10.01
CA GLU A 186 -11.49 1.81 11.08
C GLU A 186 -12.88 1.42 10.61
N ARG A 187 -13.32 0.22 10.97
CA ARG A 187 -14.69 -0.27 10.76
C ARG A 187 -15.23 -0.88 12.03
N THR A 188 -16.52 -0.73 12.23
CA THR A 188 -17.26 -1.43 13.27
C THR A 188 -17.94 -2.64 12.64
N VAL A 189 -17.68 -3.82 13.19
CA VAL A 189 -18.40 -5.05 12.84
C VAL A 189 -19.56 -5.20 13.82
N THR A 190 -20.79 -5.26 13.32
CA THR A 190 -21.98 -5.49 14.14
C THR A 190 -22.32 -6.97 14.19
N VAL A 191 -22.54 -7.52 15.39
CA VAL A 191 -22.96 -8.91 15.57
C VAL A 191 -24.47 -8.97 15.73
N THR A 192 -25.17 -9.48 14.71
CA THR A 192 -26.63 -9.57 14.67
C THR A 192 -27.14 -10.91 15.23
N GLU A 193 -28.45 -11.01 15.47
CA GLU A 193 -29.05 -12.27 15.91
C GLU A 193 -28.83 -13.36 14.87
N SER A 194 -28.61 -14.61 15.33
CA SER A 194 -28.56 -15.74 14.41
C SER A 194 -29.90 -15.84 13.69
N THR A 195 -29.89 -15.81 12.37
CA THR A 195 -31.04 -16.21 11.55
C THR A 195 -31.12 -17.74 11.53
N ASP A 196 -31.18 -18.36 12.70
CA ASP A 196 -31.63 -19.74 12.82
C ASP A 196 -33.15 -19.69 12.90
N SER A 197 -33.76 -19.55 11.72
CA SER A 197 -35.19 -19.85 11.57
C SER A 197 -35.34 -21.35 11.78
N GLY A 198 -35.54 -21.74 13.03
CA GLY A 198 -35.79 -23.12 13.42
C GLY A 198 -36.86 -23.75 12.55
N LYS A 199 -36.54 -24.90 11.98
CA LYS A 199 -37.48 -25.96 11.62
C LYS A 199 -36.81 -27.31 11.76
#